data_AF-A0AAU6GHI7-F1
#
_entry.id   AF-A0AAU6GHI7-F1
#
_cell.length_a   1.000
_cell.length_b   1.000
_cell.length_c   1.000
_cell.angle_alpha   90.00
_cell.angle_beta   90.00
_cell.angle_gamma   90.00
#
_symmetry.space_group_name_H-M   'P 1'
#
loop_
_entity.id
_entity.type
_entity.pdbx_description
1 polymer ?
#
loop_
_entity_poly.entity_id
_entity_poly.type
_entity_poly.pdbx_seq_one_letter_code
_entity_poly.pdbx_strand_id
1 'polypeptide(L)'
;MREPFPDARSALTRARAIMHDLADWTALPWPRLKPVTTAEQYAHALRAFDTARIYGNQGQPGVGAALDELRRRTVITFDNEEPKSWFAGYLGLRPDLAGLWPLPEGLTLTLDSALPFGDPHSEPDENCTEEELDQMVSVLGPLTLGVRWDCAWRGLPEFKDCGVQLCLNGVWTEQIAEPSPGEFGVWISLGPRVAWTPEGQNWIHESGLSLGEPQQGW
;
A
#
# COMPACT_ATOMS: atom_id res chain seq x y z
N MET A 1 6.75 15.35 -4.90
CA MET A 1 8.04 15.82 -4.35
C MET A 1 8.45 14.94 -3.17
N ARG A 2 9.73 14.53 -3.06
CA ARG A 2 10.17 13.42 -2.18
C ARG A 2 11.24 13.82 -1.15
N GLU A 3 11.01 13.52 0.12
CA GLU A 3 12.02 13.46 1.18
C GLU A 3 12.37 11.98 1.44
N PRO A 4 13.64 11.54 1.34
CA PRO A 4 14.02 10.16 1.62
C PRO A 4 14.16 9.91 3.12
N PHE A 5 13.67 8.77 3.61
CA PHE A 5 13.78 8.40 5.04
C PHE A 5 14.61 7.14 5.25
N PRO A 6 15.26 7.00 6.42
CA PRO A 6 16.06 5.81 6.73
C PRO A 6 15.20 4.57 7.06
N ASP A 7 13.96 4.78 7.48
CA ASP A 7 13.04 3.72 7.89
C ASP A 7 11.57 4.16 7.80
N ALA A 8 10.66 3.19 7.87
CA ALA A 8 9.23 3.41 7.76
C ALA A 8 8.63 4.29 8.87
N ARG A 9 9.15 4.19 10.10
CA ARG A 9 8.66 4.96 11.25
C ARG A 9 9.06 6.43 11.13
N SER A 10 10.27 6.70 10.66
CA SER A 10 10.76 8.05 10.35
C SER A 10 9.91 8.70 9.27
N ALA A 11 9.56 7.96 8.20
CA ALA A 11 8.68 8.43 7.14
C ALA A 11 7.25 8.75 7.66
N LEU A 12 6.67 7.84 8.46
CA LEU A 12 5.37 8.07 9.08
C LEU A 12 5.37 9.29 10.02
N THR A 13 6.41 9.42 10.84
CA THR A 13 6.57 10.57 11.74
C THR A 13 6.60 11.87 10.96
N ARG A 14 7.31 11.90 9.82
CA ARG A 14 7.38 13.08 8.97
C ARG A 14 6.05 13.39 8.28
N ALA A 15 5.33 12.40 7.78
CA ALA A 15 3.98 12.59 7.24
C ALA A 15 3.05 13.25 8.27
N ARG A 16 3.06 12.75 9.51
CA ARG A 16 2.28 13.32 10.62
C ARG A 16 2.70 14.75 10.95
N ALA A 17 4.01 15.05 10.99
CA ALA A 17 4.50 16.40 11.23
C ALA A 17 4.03 17.41 10.17
N ILE A 18 4.11 17.03 8.88
CA ILE A 18 3.62 17.84 7.77
C ILE A 18 2.14 18.18 7.94
N MET A 19 1.33 17.16 8.22
CA MET A 19 -0.11 17.33 8.43
C MET A 19 -0.42 18.23 9.64
N HIS A 20 0.23 17.98 10.77
CA HIS A 20 0.05 18.78 11.99
C HIS A 20 0.41 20.26 11.76
N ASP A 21 1.52 20.52 11.08
CA ASP A 21 2.05 21.87 10.93
C ASP A 21 1.31 22.67 9.85
N LEU A 22 0.82 22.01 8.80
CA LEU A 22 0.36 22.67 7.57
C LEU A 22 -1.13 22.46 7.25
N ALA A 23 -1.83 21.53 7.90
CA ALA A 23 -3.26 21.31 7.67
C ALA A 23 -4.12 21.97 8.76
N ASP A 24 -5.33 22.40 8.37
CA ASP A 24 -6.36 22.84 9.32
C ASP A 24 -7.20 21.67 9.83
N TRP A 25 -7.35 20.62 9.02
CA TRP A 25 -7.91 19.33 9.43
C TRP A 25 -7.33 18.19 8.61
N THR A 26 -7.36 16.98 9.18
CA THR A 26 -6.92 15.74 8.53
C THR A 26 -7.95 14.62 8.73
N ALA A 27 -8.13 13.81 7.69
CA ALA A 27 -8.92 12.58 7.76
C ALA A 27 -8.17 11.48 8.51
N LEU A 28 -8.87 10.39 8.83
CA LEU A 28 -8.21 9.17 9.27
C LEU A 28 -7.31 8.60 8.16
N PRO A 29 -6.21 7.91 8.52
CA PRO A 29 -5.36 7.24 7.55
C PRO A 29 -6.12 6.17 6.78
N TRP A 30 -5.87 6.13 5.48
CA TRP A 30 -6.35 5.11 4.57
C TRP A 30 -5.18 4.24 4.08
N PRO A 31 -4.87 3.13 4.78
CA PRO A 31 -3.78 2.23 4.43
C PRO A 31 -4.19 1.29 3.28
N ARG A 32 -3.22 0.97 2.43
CA ARG A 32 -3.36 0.01 1.33
C ARG A 32 -2.12 -0.84 1.18
N LEU A 33 -2.18 -2.07 1.68
CA LEU A 33 -1.12 -3.05 1.51
C LEU A 33 -1.08 -3.51 0.05
N LYS A 34 0.13 -3.58 -0.54
CA LYS A 34 0.30 -4.13 -1.88
C LYS A 34 0.51 -5.64 -1.85
N PRO A 35 0.24 -6.34 -2.96
CA PRO A 35 0.48 -7.77 -3.07
C PRO A 35 1.92 -8.18 -2.74
N VAL A 36 2.08 -9.42 -2.27
CA VAL A 36 3.37 -10.08 -2.07
C VAL A 36 3.91 -10.52 -3.42
N THR A 37 4.94 -9.81 -3.89
CA THR A 37 5.48 -9.98 -5.25
C THR A 37 6.83 -10.69 -5.29
N THR A 38 7.55 -10.74 -4.16
CA THR A 38 8.90 -11.33 -4.08
C THR A 38 8.97 -12.49 -3.09
N ALA A 39 9.95 -13.37 -3.30
CA ALA A 39 10.24 -14.47 -2.37
C ALA A 39 10.65 -13.95 -0.97
N GLU A 40 11.30 -12.79 -0.89
CA GLU A 40 11.65 -12.14 0.38
C GLU A 40 10.40 -11.69 1.14
N GLN A 41 9.46 -11.02 0.45
CA GLN A 41 8.17 -10.64 1.01
C GLN A 41 7.38 -11.87 1.47
N TYR A 42 7.42 -12.97 0.71
CA TYR A 42 6.80 -14.22 1.13
C TYR A 42 7.46 -14.83 2.37
N ALA A 43 8.79 -14.85 2.40
CA ALA A 43 9.53 -15.36 3.55
C ALA A 43 9.26 -14.53 4.82
N HIS A 44 9.05 -13.23 4.68
CA HIS A 44 8.58 -12.38 5.78
C HIS A 44 7.14 -12.72 6.17
N ALA A 45 6.24 -12.82 5.19
CA ALA A 45 4.84 -13.14 5.44
C ALA A 45 4.70 -14.45 6.23
N LEU A 46 5.46 -15.48 5.84
CA LEU A 46 5.50 -16.78 6.51
C LEU A 46 5.92 -16.71 7.99
N ARG A 47 6.73 -15.72 8.37
CA ARG A 47 7.17 -15.56 9.77
C ARG A 47 6.20 -14.77 10.63
N ALA A 48 5.36 -13.94 10.01
CA ALA A 48 4.53 -12.95 10.69
C ALA A 48 3.03 -13.26 10.61
N PHE A 49 2.59 -14.09 9.66
CA PHE A 49 1.18 -14.41 9.42
C PHE A 49 1.01 -15.90 9.18
N ASP A 50 -0.16 -16.43 9.56
CA ASP A 50 -0.53 -17.82 9.32
C ASP A 50 -1.24 -18.01 7.97
N THR A 51 -2.02 -17.01 7.57
CA THR A 51 -2.89 -17.06 6.39
C THR A 51 -2.75 -15.81 5.53
N ALA A 52 -2.97 -15.98 4.23
CA ALA A 52 -3.06 -14.90 3.25
C ALA A 52 -4.30 -15.07 2.38
N ARG A 53 -4.69 -14.02 1.67
CA ARG A 53 -5.67 -14.10 0.57
C ARG A 53 -4.95 -14.34 -0.73
N ILE A 54 -5.57 -15.15 -1.57
CA ILE A 54 -5.12 -15.42 -2.93
C ILE A 54 -6.26 -15.20 -3.90
N TYR A 55 -5.99 -14.40 -4.92
CA TYR A 55 -6.91 -14.08 -6.00
C TYR A 55 -6.29 -14.52 -7.32
N GLY A 56 -7.12 -14.94 -8.27
CA GLY A 56 -6.59 -15.16 -9.60
C GLY A 56 -7.62 -15.44 -10.67
N ASN A 57 -7.12 -15.52 -11.90
CA ASN A 57 -7.90 -15.84 -13.09
C ASN A 57 -7.36 -17.11 -13.74
N GLN A 58 -8.13 -18.20 -13.70
CA GLN A 58 -7.73 -19.50 -14.27
C GLN A 58 -7.45 -19.44 -15.78
N GLY A 59 -8.04 -18.48 -16.49
CA GLY A 59 -7.82 -18.27 -17.92
C GLY A 59 -6.44 -17.69 -18.25
N GLN A 60 -5.68 -17.23 -17.26
CA GLN A 60 -4.36 -16.64 -17.47
C GLN A 60 -3.27 -17.74 -17.57
N PRO A 61 -2.24 -17.53 -18.42
CA PRO A 61 -1.14 -18.49 -18.56
C PRO A 61 -0.47 -18.81 -17.22
N GLY A 62 -0.30 -20.11 -16.93
CA GLY A 62 0.39 -20.59 -15.73
C GLY A 62 -0.45 -20.60 -14.44
N VAL A 63 -1.58 -19.88 -14.39
CA VAL A 63 -2.44 -19.85 -13.19
C VAL A 63 -3.05 -21.22 -12.88
N GLY A 64 -3.53 -21.96 -13.90
CA GLY A 64 -4.09 -23.30 -13.70
C GLY A 64 -3.09 -24.28 -13.06
N ALA A 65 -1.85 -24.33 -13.56
CA ALA A 65 -0.81 -25.20 -13.02
C ALA A 65 -0.41 -24.82 -11.59
N ALA A 66 -0.29 -23.53 -11.30
CA ALA A 66 -0.05 -23.05 -9.94
C ALA A 66 -1.21 -23.42 -9.00
N LEU A 67 -2.45 -23.28 -9.46
CA LEU A 67 -3.63 -23.62 -8.68
C LEU A 67 -3.71 -25.11 -8.35
N ASP A 68 -3.39 -25.96 -9.32
CA ASP A 68 -3.34 -27.41 -9.11
C ASP A 68 -2.27 -27.79 -8.09
N GLU A 69 -1.13 -27.09 -8.09
CA GLU A 69 -0.08 -27.29 -7.09
C GLU A 69 -0.54 -26.87 -5.68
N LEU A 70 -1.25 -25.74 -5.56
CA LEU A 70 -1.84 -25.31 -4.29
C LEU A 70 -2.91 -26.29 -3.77
N ARG A 71 -3.75 -26.82 -4.67
CA ARG A 71 -4.74 -27.87 -4.32
C ARG A 71 -4.05 -29.16 -3.88
N ARG A 72 -3.04 -29.61 -4.63
CA ARG A 72 -2.27 -30.83 -4.33
C ARG A 72 -1.63 -30.79 -2.95
N ARG A 73 -1.22 -29.60 -2.50
CA ARG A 73 -0.62 -29.37 -1.18
C ARG A 73 -1.65 -29.11 -0.08
N THR A 74 -2.93 -29.01 -0.42
CA THR A 74 -4.06 -28.76 0.50
C THR A 74 -3.86 -27.47 1.31
N VAL A 75 -3.36 -26.42 0.63
CA VAL A 75 -3.04 -25.14 1.28
C VAL A 75 -4.05 -24.04 0.99
N ILE A 76 -4.98 -24.28 0.07
CA ILE A 76 -5.97 -23.29 -0.36
C ILE A 76 -7.39 -23.73 0.00
N THR A 77 -8.17 -22.80 0.54
CA THR A 77 -9.61 -22.92 0.77
C THR A 77 -10.31 -21.83 -0.01
N PHE A 78 -11.10 -22.20 -1.02
CA PHE A 78 -11.79 -21.23 -1.88
C PHE A 78 -13.03 -20.66 -1.20
N ASP A 79 -13.35 -19.40 -1.53
CA ASP A 79 -14.58 -18.76 -1.05
C ASP A 79 -15.83 -19.42 -1.63
N ASN A 80 -15.73 -20.01 -2.83
CA ASN A 80 -16.82 -20.68 -3.54
C ASN A 80 -16.43 -22.12 -3.87
N GLU A 81 -17.42 -23.02 -3.90
CA GLU A 81 -17.24 -24.46 -4.15
C GLU A 81 -16.62 -24.76 -5.53
N GLU A 82 -16.92 -23.94 -6.55
CA GLU A 82 -16.28 -24.02 -7.87
C GLU A 82 -15.64 -22.69 -8.26
N PRO A 83 -14.29 -22.63 -8.35
CA PRO A 83 -13.62 -21.47 -8.92
C PRO A 83 -13.91 -21.41 -10.42
N LYS A 84 -14.70 -20.41 -10.84
CA LYS A 84 -14.95 -20.05 -12.25
C LYS A 84 -13.67 -19.48 -12.89
N SER A 85 -13.81 -18.70 -13.97
CA SER A 85 -12.72 -17.94 -14.57
C SER A 85 -11.96 -17.09 -13.54
N TRP A 86 -12.64 -16.47 -12.57
CA TRP A 86 -12.03 -15.77 -11.45
C TRP A 86 -12.28 -16.51 -10.13
N PHE A 87 -11.30 -16.47 -9.23
CA PHE A 87 -11.40 -17.05 -7.90
C PHE A 87 -10.74 -16.19 -6.84
N ALA A 88 -11.20 -16.41 -5.60
CA ALA A 88 -10.61 -15.90 -4.37
C ALA A 88 -10.62 -17.04 -3.34
N GLY A 89 -9.67 -17.00 -2.41
CA GLY A 89 -9.61 -17.96 -1.31
C GLY A 89 -8.57 -17.58 -0.27
N TYR A 90 -8.55 -18.38 0.78
CA TYR A 90 -7.56 -18.33 1.84
C TYR A 90 -6.44 -19.32 1.56
N LEU A 91 -5.20 -18.85 1.69
CA LEU A 91 -3.99 -19.65 1.55
C LEU A 91 -3.31 -19.77 2.92
N GLY A 92 -3.10 -21.00 3.39
CA GLY A 92 -2.22 -21.27 4.51
C GLY A 92 -0.76 -21.10 4.09
N LEU A 93 -0.04 -20.21 4.76
CA LEU A 93 1.36 -19.91 4.45
C LEU A 93 2.27 -21.08 4.87
N ARG A 94 3.14 -21.54 3.97
CA ARG A 94 4.04 -22.66 4.24
C ARG A 94 5.41 -22.50 3.58
N PRO A 95 6.50 -23.00 4.21
CA PRO A 95 7.85 -22.87 3.67
C PRO A 95 8.01 -23.48 2.27
N ASP A 96 7.32 -24.59 1.99
CA ASP A 96 7.46 -25.30 0.71
C ASP A 96 6.89 -24.51 -0.48
N LEU A 97 6.06 -23.49 -0.24
CA LEU A 97 5.51 -22.64 -1.29
C LEU A 97 6.47 -21.55 -1.75
N ALA A 98 7.57 -21.28 -1.02
CA ALA A 98 8.50 -20.19 -1.36
C ALA A 98 9.09 -20.29 -2.78
N GLY A 99 9.23 -21.52 -3.30
CA GLY A 99 9.69 -21.77 -4.67
C GLY A 99 8.67 -21.43 -5.78
N LEU A 100 7.45 -20.99 -5.43
CA LEU A 100 6.44 -20.55 -6.39
C LEU A 100 6.65 -19.11 -6.86
N TRP A 101 7.59 -18.37 -6.27
CA TRP A 101 7.88 -16.98 -6.66
C TRP A 101 8.88 -16.90 -7.83
N PRO A 102 8.67 -15.96 -8.78
CA PRO A 102 7.53 -15.06 -8.87
C PRO A 102 6.25 -15.80 -9.26
N LEU A 103 5.12 -15.38 -8.68
CA LEU A 103 3.83 -15.96 -9.00
C LEU A 103 3.47 -15.66 -10.47
N PRO A 104 2.75 -16.56 -11.18
CA PRO A 104 2.28 -16.30 -12.53
C PRO A 104 1.45 -15.03 -12.63
N GLU A 105 1.56 -14.33 -13.76
CA GLU A 105 0.71 -13.19 -14.06
C GLU A 105 -0.77 -13.61 -14.01
N GLY A 106 -1.58 -12.86 -13.26
CA GLY A 106 -2.97 -13.22 -12.99
C GLY A 106 -3.21 -14.01 -11.70
N LEU A 107 -2.17 -14.22 -10.88
CA LEU A 107 -2.30 -14.70 -9.51
C LEU A 107 -1.71 -13.68 -8.53
N THR A 108 -2.50 -13.29 -7.55
CA THR A 108 -2.20 -12.23 -6.59
C THR A 108 -2.31 -12.77 -5.18
N LEU A 109 -1.25 -12.63 -4.37
CA LEU A 109 -1.26 -12.95 -2.95
C LEU A 109 -1.21 -11.65 -2.12
N THR A 110 -2.06 -11.52 -1.12
CA THR A 110 -2.18 -10.32 -0.27
C THR A 110 -2.48 -10.73 1.17
N LEU A 111 -2.15 -9.83 2.11
CA LEU A 111 -2.36 -10.02 3.55
C LEU A 111 -3.46 -9.07 4.08
N ASP A 112 -4.28 -8.53 3.19
CA ASP A 112 -5.41 -7.63 3.50
C ASP A 112 -6.51 -8.23 4.38
N SER A 113 -6.49 -9.54 4.62
CA SER A 113 -7.39 -10.21 5.56
C SER A 113 -6.69 -10.72 6.83
N ALA A 114 -5.46 -10.26 7.10
CA ALA A 114 -4.65 -10.71 8.21
C ALA A 114 -4.25 -9.53 9.10
N LEU A 115 -4.49 -9.65 10.41
CA LEU A 115 -4.11 -8.61 11.37
C LEU A 115 -2.61 -8.33 11.31
N PRO A 116 -2.16 -7.06 11.37
CA PRO A 116 -2.97 -5.85 11.57
C PRO A 116 -3.45 -5.20 10.27
N PHE A 117 -3.21 -5.78 9.10
CA PHE A 117 -3.52 -5.16 7.79
C PHE A 117 -4.99 -5.27 7.37
N GLY A 118 -5.73 -6.13 8.06
CA GLY A 118 -7.18 -6.24 7.98
C GLY A 118 -7.65 -7.46 8.75
N ASP A 119 -8.88 -7.87 8.49
CA ASP A 119 -9.43 -9.08 9.06
C ASP A 119 -10.28 -9.85 8.03
N PRO A 120 -10.59 -11.14 8.27
CA PRO A 120 -11.36 -11.96 7.34
C PRO A 120 -12.81 -11.52 7.08
N HIS A 121 -13.32 -10.54 7.81
CA HIS A 121 -14.71 -10.09 7.81
C HIS A 121 -14.90 -8.62 7.40
N SER A 122 -13.83 -7.81 7.43
CA SER A 122 -13.85 -6.41 7.03
C SER A 122 -13.80 -6.23 5.52
N GLU A 123 -14.35 -5.12 5.04
CA GLU A 123 -14.18 -4.74 3.65
C GLU A 123 -12.69 -4.37 3.42
N PRO A 124 -12.13 -4.69 2.25
CA PRO A 124 -10.79 -4.22 1.91
C PRO A 124 -10.78 -2.70 1.84
N ASP A 125 -9.62 -2.11 2.13
CA ASP A 125 -9.38 -0.67 1.99
C ASP A 125 -10.25 0.20 2.94
N GLU A 126 -10.42 -0.18 4.20
CA GLU A 126 -11.04 0.69 5.23
C GLU A 126 -10.04 1.69 5.83
N ASN A 127 -10.56 2.82 6.35
CA ASN A 127 -9.76 3.73 7.17
C ASN A 127 -9.35 3.05 8.47
N CYS A 128 -8.21 3.43 9.02
CA CYS A 128 -7.75 2.94 10.32
C CYS A 128 -7.50 4.07 11.31
N THR A 129 -7.33 3.72 12.58
CA THR A 129 -6.81 4.60 13.62
C THR A 129 -5.29 4.79 13.46
N GLU A 130 -4.75 5.85 14.06
CA GLU A 130 -3.30 6.08 14.04
C GLU A 130 -2.53 4.98 14.80
N GLU A 131 -3.14 4.40 15.83
CA GLU A 131 -2.59 3.28 16.60
C GLU A 131 -2.54 1.98 15.77
N GLU A 132 -3.57 1.70 14.97
CA GLU A 132 -3.57 0.57 14.03
C GLU A 132 -2.52 0.76 12.95
N LEU A 133 -2.37 1.97 12.43
CA LEU A 133 -1.31 2.29 11.49
C LEU A 133 0.10 2.08 12.09
N ASP A 134 0.31 2.47 13.34
CA ASP A 134 1.57 2.20 14.04
C ASP A 134 1.86 0.69 14.16
N GLN A 135 0.82 -0.11 14.42
CA GLN A 135 0.95 -1.58 14.44
C GLN A 135 1.32 -2.13 13.06
N MET A 136 0.63 -1.68 12.00
CA MET A 136 0.94 -2.06 10.61
C MET A 136 2.39 -1.75 10.26
N VAL A 137 2.86 -0.52 10.56
CA VAL A 137 4.25 -0.12 10.29
C VAL A 137 5.25 -0.93 11.11
N SER A 138 4.90 -1.31 12.35
CA SER A 138 5.79 -2.10 13.21
C SER A 138 6.08 -3.52 12.70
N VAL A 139 5.15 -4.12 11.95
CA VAL A 139 5.27 -5.49 11.40
C VAL A 139 5.55 -5.53 9.90
N LEU A 140 5.69 -4.36 9.27
CA LEU A 140 5.76 -4.22 7.82
C LEU A 140 6.92 -5.01 7.19
N GLY A 141 8.11 -4.99 7.81
CA GLY A 141 9.29 -5.65 7.26
C GLY A 141 9.57 -5.21 5.81
N PRO A 142 9.75 -6.14 4.84
CA PRO A 142 9.92 -5.84 3.42
C PRO A 142 8.60 -5.70 2.64
N LEU A 143 7.44 -5.80 3.30
CA LEU A 143 6.14 -5.63 2.65
C LEU A 143 5.93 -4.18 2.23
N THR A 144 5.17 -4.00 1.17
CA THR A 144 4.88 -2.68 0.62
C THR A 144 3.54 -2.15 1.14
N LEU A 145 3.54 -0.95 1.73
CA LEU A 145 2.34 -0.28 2.24
C LEU A 145 2.26 1.15 1.70
N GLY A 146 1.13 1.50 1.10
CA GLY A 146 0.75 2.88 0.83
C GLY A 146 -0.22 3.38 1.91
N VAL A 147 -0.15 4.66 2.27
CA VAL A 147 -1.13 5.29 3.17
C VAL A 147 -1.49 6.65 2.62
N ARG A 148 -2.79 6.98 2.63
CA ARG A 148 -3.29 8.29 2.22
C ARG A 148 -4.02 8.94 3.39
N TRP A 149 -3.84 10.25 3.52
CA TRP A 149 -4.69 11.11 4.36
C TRP A 149 -5.24 12.20 3.47
N ASP A 150 -6.55 12.41 3.51
CA ASP A 150 -7.13 13.64 2.97
C ASP A 150 -6.95 14.78 3.98
N CYS A 151 -6.61 15.98 3.51
CA CYS A 151 -6.33 17.13 4.38
C CYS A 151 -6.82 18.42 3.73
N ALA A 152 -7.29 19.38 4.54
CA ALA A 152 -7.39 20.77 4.11
C ALA A 152 -6.13 21.54 4.51
N TRP A 153 -5.39 21.99 3.51
CA TRP A 153 -4.17 22.78 3.70
C TRP A 153 -4.51 24.19 4.18
N ARG A 154 -3.83 24.63 5.24
CA ARG A 154 -4.05 25.95 5.83
C ARG A 154 -3.77 27.04 4.81
N GLY A 155 -4.71 27.96 4.66
CA GLY A 155 -4.58 29.07 3.71
C GLY A 155 -4.82 28.69 2.25
N LEU A 156 -5.22 27.45 1.96
CA LEU A 156 -5.66 27.03 0.63
C LEU A 156 -7.15 26.64 0.63
N PRO A 157 -7.86 26.87 -0.48
CA PRO A 157 -9.21 26.33 -0.67
C PRO A 157 -9.20 24.79 -0.65
N GLU A 158 -10.19 24.20 0.01
CA GLU A 158 -10.36 22.75 0.07
C GLU A 158 -10.78 22.19 -1.30
N PHE A 159 -10.13 21.10 -1.73
CA PHE A 159 -10.46 20.40 -2.96
C PHE A 159 -10.31 18.88 -2.79
N LYS A 160 -10.92 18.14 -3.73
CA LYS A 160 -10.73 16.70 -3.82
C LYS A 160 -9.27 16.38 -4.09
N ASP A 161 -8.84 15.25 -3.53
CA ASP A 161 -7.48 14.72 -3.66
C ASP A 161 -6.39 15.62 -3.08
N CYS A 162 -6.75 16.52 -2.16
CA CYS A 162 -5.79 17.22 -1.31
C CYS A 162 -5.39 16.33 -0.13
N GLY A 163 -4.09 16.19 0.13
CA GLY A 163 -3.65 15.32 1.21
C GLY A 163 -2.19 14.90 1.18
N VAL A 164 -1.86 14.00 2.09
CA VAL A 164 -0.55 13.36 2.20
C VAL A 164 -0.65 11.92 1.72
N GLN A 165 0.36 11.49 0.96
CA GLN A 165 0.56 10.10 0.62
C GLN A 165 1.92 9.63 1.13
N LEU A 166 1.92 8.53 1.88
CA LEU A 166 3.09 7.84 2.37
C LEU A 166 3.26 6.53 1.58
N CYS A 167 4.47 6.27 1.09
CA CYS A 167 4.82 4.99 0.48
C CYS A 167 5.96 4.35 1.26
N LEU A 168 5.77 3.09 1.67
CA LEU A 168 6.72 2.32 2.45
C LEU A 168 7.11 1.05 1.70
N ASN A 169 8.42 0.83 1.50
CA ASN A 169 8.99 -0.30 0.75
C ASN A 169 8.35 -0.51 -0.64
N GLY A 170 7.91 0.55 -1.31
CA GLY A 170 6.99 0.44 -2.44
C GLY A 170 7.45 1.13 -3.71
N VAL A 171 7.07 0.51 -4.82
CA VAL A 171 7.03 1.15 -6.14
C VAL A 171 5.59 1.59 -6.37
N TRP A 172 5.37 2.89 -6.60
CA TRP A 172 4.03 3.40 -6.85
C TRP A 172 3.57 2.99 -8.25
N THR A 173 2.50 2.20 -8.30
CA THR A 173 1.82 1.82 -9.53
C THR A 173 0.59 2.70 -9.74
N GLU A 174 0.81 3.97 -10.06
CA GLU A 174 -0.03 4.77 -10.96
C GLU A 174 0.63 6.13 -11.15
N GLN A 175 0.66 6.54 -12.41
CA GLN A 175 1.33 7.68 -13.01
C GLN A 175 2.11 8.62 -12.03
N ILE A 176 3.43 8.45 -12.07
CA ILE A 176 4.46 9.51 -12.18
C ILE A 176 5.60 9.44 -11.13
N ALA A 177 6.81 9.32 -11.69
CA ALA A 177 8.21 9.35 -11.22
C ALA A 177 8.63 8.70 -9.87
N GLU A 178 9.65 7.86 -10.00
CA GLU A 178 9.94 6.70 -9.15
C GLU A 178 10.86 7.03 -7.96
N PRO A 179 10.56 6.48 -6.76
CA PRO A 179 11.57 6.02 -5.83
C PRO A 179 12.04 4.59 -6.21
N SER A 180 13.30 4.28 -5.93
CA SER A 180 13.86 2.93 -6.11
C SER A 180 13.23 1.93 -5.13
N PRO A 181 13.14 0.63 -5.48
CA PRO A 181 12.66 -0.41 -4.55
C PRO A 181 13.35 -0.34 -3.18
N GLY A 182 12.58 -0.42 -2.10
CA GLY A 182 13.09 -0.33 -0.71
C GLY A 182 13.22 1.09 -0.15
N GLU A 183 12.81 2.11 -0.89
CA GLU A 183 12.77 3.49 -0.39
C GLU A 183 11.44 3.83 0.31
N PHE A 184 11.52 4.76 1.24
CA PHE A 184 10.39 5.38 1.92
C PHE A 184 10.25 6.82 1.44
N GLY A 185 9.02 7.28 1.23
CA GLY A 185 8.79 8.66 0.83
C GLY A 185 7.44 9.20 1.30
N VAL A 186 7.38 10.53 1.36
CA VAL A 186 6.16 11.29 1.65
C VAL A 186 5.91 12.24 0.49
N TRP A 187 4.68 12.27 0.01
CA TRP A 187 4.19 13.13 -1.06
C TRP A 187 3.05 13.97 -0.56
N ILE A 188 2.94 15.18 -1.10
CA ILE A 188 1.88 16.12 -0.82
C ILE A 188 1.14 16.39 -2.11
N SER A 189 -0.18 16.36 -2.01
CA SER A 189 -1.08 16.79 -3.05
C SER A 189 -1.85 18.02 -2.60
N LEU A 190 -1.84 19.06 -3.42
CA LEU A 190 -2.72 20.22 -3.30
C LEU A 190 -4.02 20.06 -4.08
N GLY A 191 -4.21 18.92 -4.76
CA GLY A 191 -5.31 18.70 -5.68
C GLY A 191 -5.13 19.43 -7.02
N PRO A 192 -5.75 18.90 -8.09
CA PRO A 192 -5.47 19.33 -9.47
C PRO A 192 -5.87 20.78 -9.77
N ARG A 193 -6.75 21.37 -8.95
CA ARG A 193 -7.27 22.73 -9.13
C ARG A 193 -6.42 23.80 -8.45
N VAL A 194 -5.57 23.43 -7.50
CA VAL A 194 -4.74 24.38 -6.72
C VAL A 194 -3.27 24.23 -7.08
N ALA A 195 -2.79 23.02 -7.36
CA ALA A 195 -1.37 22.74 -7.61
C ALA A 195 -0.72 23.67 -8.65
N TRP A 196 -1.47 24.07 -9.69
CA TRP A 196 -0.97 24.91 -10.80
C TRP A 196 -1.34 26.39 -10.68
N THR A 197 -1.92 26.82 -9.56
CA THR A 197 -2.29 28.22 -9.30
C THR A 197 -1.14 28.98 -8.64
N PRO A 198 -1.03 30.31 -8.81
CA PRO A 198 -0.07 31.12 -8.07
C PRO A 198 -0.16 30.92 -6.56
N GLU A 199 -1.37 30.77 -6.02
CA GLU A 199 -1.63 30.53 -4.61
C GLU A 199 -1.02 29.20 -4.14
N GLY A 200 -1.22 28.11 -4.91
CA GLY A 200 -0.63 26.81 -4.61
C GLY A 200 0.91 26.79 -4.70
N GLN A 201 1.47 27.47 -5.71
CA GLN A 201 2.93 27.57 -5.86
C GLN A 201 3.57 28.41 -4.74
N ASN A 202 2.94 29.52 -4.35
CA ASN A 202 3.37 30.33 -3.21
C ASN A 202 3.29 29.53 -1.92
N TRP A 203 2.20 28.79 -1.70
CA TRP A 203 2.05 27.94 -0.53
C TRP A 203 3.16 26.89 -0.43
N ILE A 204 3.50 26.23 -1.54
CA ILE A 204 4.64 25.28 -1.58
C ILE A 204 5.93 25.98 -1.16
N HIS A 205 6.22 27.15 -1.73
CA HIS A 205 7.43 27.90 -1.42
C HIS A 205 7.49 28.34 0.05
N GLU A 206 6.37 28.82 0.60
CA GLU A 206 6.24 29.31 1.97
C GLU A 206 6.17 28.19 3.02
N SER A 207 5.74 26.98 2.64
CA SER A 207 5.65 25.82 3.53
C SER A 207 7.00 25.39 4.12
N GLY A 208 8.12 25.82 3.52
CA GLY A 208 9.47 25.45 3.95
C GLY A 208 9.80 23.98 3.74
N LEU A 209 8.95 23.22 3.05
CA LEU A 209 9.17 21.82 2.80
C LEU A 209 10.24 21.64 1.72
N SER A 210 11.22 20.77 2.00
CA SER A 210 12.26 20.39 1.04
C SER A 210 11.71 19.36 0.07
N LEU A 211 10.88 19.85 -0.84
CA LEU A 211 10.14 19.05 -1.79
C LEU A 211 10.96 18.98 -3.12
N GLY A 212 11.15 17.78 -3.70
CA GLY A 212 11.87 17.53 -4.97
C GLY A 212 11.23 18.17 -6.24
N GLU A 213 11.34 17.60 -7.44
CA GLU A 213 10.59 18.17 -8.58
C GLU A 213 9.09 17.80 -8.52
N PRO A 214 8.17 18.68 -8.97
CA PRO A 214 6.78 18.33 -9.21
C PRO A 214 6.70 17.16 -10.19
N GLN A 215 5.93 16.15 -9.81
CA GLN A 215 5.66 14.99 -10.63
C GLN A 215 4.32 15.25 -11.32
N GLN A 216 4.28 15.18 -12.66
CA GLN A 216 3.02 15.21 -13.42
C GLN A 216 1.92 14.36 -12.76
N GLY A 217 0.66 14.65 -13.04
CA GLY A 217 -0.50 13.85 -12.59
C GLY A 217 -1.01 14.16 -11.19
N TRP A 218 -0.37 15.10 -10.49
CA TRP A 218 -0.80 15.72 -9.24
C TRP A 218 -0.63 17.24 -9.34
#